data_AF-A0A2W5UTR0-F1
#
_entry.id   AF-A0A2W5UTR0-F1
#
_cell.length_a   1.000
_cell.length_b   1.000
_cell.length_c   1.000
_cell.angle_alpha   90.00
_cell.angle_beta   90.00
_cell.angle_gamma   90.00
#
_symmetry.space_group_name_H-M   'P 1'
#
loop_
_entity.id
_entity.type
_entity.pdbx_description
1 polymer ?
#
loop_
_entity_poly.entity_id
_entity_poly.type
_entity_poly.pdbx_seq_one_letter_code
_entity_poly.pdbx_strand_id
1 'polypeptide(L)'
;MVVLSACDVRVDLNDGGAGGGTANTGGGSGGGGGGGSQVIELWCSSSRPCPSGQFCFNGLCALGCTSNANCRSDQYCDTEGDRLCHNTAVPTCNVAGDCAEQQICTAGFCSTPPPQTTCDPDKAPSGNDNCDSRSVCFDEGDHGNPMPRCHTFPACAADKTCPTGTSGAICNDGLIPNKEKICLIGMCDTVSHCPANWACVRGLQTDVLGFCSPKTAGAPCASAADCLSNNCYQPIAGLVGFCQ
;
A
#
# COMPACT_ATOMS: atom_id res chain seq x y z
N MET A 1 11.95 -28.12 -26.36
CA MET A 1 10.71 -27.31 -26.47
C MET A 1 9.87 -27.63 -25.24
N VAL A 2 10.02 -26.81 -24.20
CA VAL A 2 9.34 -27.03 -22.92
C VAL A 2 8.00 -26.31 -23.00
N VAL A 3 6.92 -27.08 -22.99
CA VAL A 3 5.56 -26.56 -22.87
C VAL A 3 5.35 -26.26 -21.39
N LEU A 4 5.29 -24.97 -21.03
CA LEU A 4 4.90 -24.54 -19.69
C LEU A 4 3.39 -24.74 -19.54
N SER A 5 3.01 -25.69 -18.69
CA SER A 5 1.63 -25.91 -18.26
C SER A 5 1.15 -24.68 -17.49
N ALA A 6 0.00 -24.14 -17.90
CA ALA A 6 -0.73 -23.14 -17.14
C ALA A 6 -1.11 -23.68 -15.75
N CYS A 7 -1.16 -22.79 -14.76
CA CYS A 7 -1.66 -23.08 -13.42
C CYS A 7 -3.12 -23.55 -13.52
N ASP A 8 -3.38 -24.81 -13.15
CA ASP A 8 -4.72 -25.35 -12.94
C ASP A 8 -5.23 -24.83 -11.59
N VAL A 9 -5.94 -23.70 -11.60
CA VAL A 9 -6.63 -23.18 -10.41
C VAL A 9 -8.00 -23.87 -10.34
N ARG A 10 -8.08 -24.95 -9.56
CA ARG A 10 -9.36 -25.53 -9.15
C ARG A 10 -9.82 -24.85 -7.87
N VAL A 11 -10.88 -24.06 -7.97
CA VAL A 11 -11.62 -23.56 -6.81
C VAL A 11 -12.77 -24.53 -6.56
N ASP A 12 -12.59 -25.46 -5.60
CA ASP A 12 -13.68 -26.27 -5.07
C ASP A 12 -14.42 -25.47 -3.99
N LEU A 13 -15.65 -25.04 -4.27
CA LEU A 13 -16.57 -24.46 -3.28
C LEU A 13 -17.65 -25.50 -2.99
N ASN A 14 -17.38 -26.40 -2.04
CA ASN A 14 -18.40 -27.29 -1.53
C ASN A 14 -18.23 -27.56 -0.03
N ASP A 15 -18.34 -26.51 0.77
CA ASP A 15 -18.61 -26.62 2.21
C ASP A 15 -19.99 -26.03 2.52
N GLY A 16 -21.02 -26.83 2.25
CA GLY A 16 -22.40 -26.59 2.67
C GLY A 16 -22.91 -27.81 3.45
N GLY A 17 -22.86 -27.71 4.78
CA GLY A 17 -23.22 -28.76 5.72
C GLY A 17 -24.67 -29.27 5.61
N ALA A 18 -24.83 -30.52 6.04
CA ALA A 18 -26.00 -31.38 5.94
C ALA A 18 -27.29 -30.89 6.61
N GLY A 19 -28.44 -31.23 6.01
CA GLY A 19 -29.76 -31.23 6.64
C GLY A 19 -30.80 -31.89 5.74
N GLY A 20 -31.26 -33.09 6.12
CA GLY A 20 -32.06 -33.99 5.28
C GLY A 20 -33.56 -33.68 5.18
N GLY A 21 -34.22 -34.31 4.19
CA GLY A 21 -35.67 -34.31 4.05
C GLY A 21 -36.14 -34.95 2.73
N THR A 22 -36.84 -36.07 2.84
CA THR A 22 -37.28 -36.97 1.77
C THR A 22 -38.53 -36.45 1.02
N ALA A 23 -38.52 -36.60 -0.32
CA ALA A 23 -39.60 -36.78 -1.30
C ALA A 23 -40.98 -36.05 -1.18
N ASN A 24 -41.39 -35.36 -2.25
CA ASN A 24 -42.60 -35.77 -3.01
C ASN A 24 -42.64 -35.15 -4.43
N THR A 25 -43.14 -35.94 -5.38
CA THR A 25 -43.41 -35.59 -6.79
C THR A 25 -44.64 -34.68 -6.94
N GLY A 26 -44.53 -33.64 -7.77
CA GLY A 26 -45.67 -32.83 -8.23
C GLY A 26 -45.24 -31.80 -9.27
N GLY A 27 -45.68 -31.97 -10.51
CA GLY A 27 -45.39 -31.07 -11.63
C GLY A 27 -46.10 -29.73 -11.52
N GLY A 28 -45.44 -28.69 -12.04
CA GLY A 28 -46.00 -27.34 -12.18
C GLY A 28 -45.03 -26.43 -12.91
N SER A 29 -45.42 -26.00 -14.11
CA SER A 29 -44.68 -25.12 -15.02
C SER A 29 -44.48 -23.71 -14.44
N GLY A 30 -43.30 -23.12 -14.66
CA GLY A 30 -43.13 -21.66 -14.65
C GLY A 30 -41.85 -21.14 -13.99
N GLY A 31 -41.12 -20.31 -14.72
CA GLY A 31 -40.16 -19.33 -14.16
C GLY A 31 -38.71 -19.81 -14.04
N GLY A 32 -37.90 -19.53 -15.07
CA GLY A 32 -36.46 -19.73 -15.04
C GLY A 32 -35.79 -18.78 -14.05
N GLY A 33 -35.53 -19.27 -12.83
CA GLY A 33 -34.59 -18.69 -11.88
C GLY A 33 -33.23 -19.33 -12.06
N GLY A 34 -32.42 -18.78 -12.97
CA GLY A 34 -31.02 -19.18 -13.12
C GLY A 34 -30.23 -18.69 -11.91
N GLY A 35 -29.84 -19.63 -11.05
CA GLY A 35 -28.84 -19.39 -10.02
C GLY A 35 -27.57 -18.85 -10.69
N GLY A 36 -27.21 -17.62 -10.35
CA GLY A 36 -26.04 -16.93 -10.89
C GLY A 36 -24.76 -17.58 -10.42
N SER A 37 -24.39 -18.70 -11.06
CA SER A 37 -22.99 -19.02 -11.27
C SER A 37 -22.42 -17.82 -12.00
N GLN A 38 -21.62 -17.00 -11.31
CA GLN A 38 -20.91 -15.87 -11.90
C GLN A 38 -20.01 -16.46 -12.99
N VAL A 39 -20.52 -16.53 -14.22
CA VAL A 39 -19.72 -16.86 -15.38
C VAL A 39 -18.74 -15.70 -15.46
N ILE A 40 -17.50 -15.92 -15.03
CA ILE A 40 -16.43 -14.99 -15.33
C ILE A 40 -16.30 -15.07 -16.85
N GLU A 41 -16.99 -14.16 -17.54
CA GLU A 41 -16.92 -14.07 -18.98
C GLU A 41 -15.51 -13.61 -19.32
N LEU A 42 -14.61 -14.58 -19.47
CA LEU A 42 -13.20 -14.38 -19.75
C LEU A 42 -12.94 -13.76 -21.12
N TRP A 43 -13.97 -13.55 -21.94
CA TRP A 43 -13.88 -13.11 -23.33
C TRP A 43 -14.20 -11.63 -23.44
N CYS A 44 -13.39 -10.88 -24.19
CA CYS A 44 -13.54 -9.45 -24.33
C CYS A 44 -13.53 -8.97 -25.77
N SER A 45 -14.21 -7.85 -25.98
CA SER A 45 -14.26 -7.10 -27.25
C SER A 45 -14.53 -5.63 -26.96
N SER A 46 -14.58 -4.79 -28.01
CA SER A 46 -15.01 -3.39 -27.87
C SER A 46 -16.44 -3.23 -27.34
N SER A 47 -17.33 -4.18 -27.63
CA SER A 47 -18.71 -4.19 -27.14
C SER A 47 -18.88 -4.88 -25.79
N ARG A 48 -17.85 -5.59 -25.32
CA ARG A 48 -17.82 -6.34 -24.07
C ARG A 48 -16.47 -6.11 -23.38
N PRO A 49 -16.29 -4.94 -22.74
CA PRO A 49 -15.06 -4.62 -22.05
C PRO A 49 -14.89 -5.52 -20.82
N CYS A 50 -13.63 -5.72 -20.42
CA CYS A 50 -13.32 -6.45 -19.20
C CYS A 50 -13.79 -5.69 -17.94
N PRO A 51 -14.03 -6.41 -16.83
CA PRO A 51 -14.24 -5.78 -15.53
C PRO A 51 -13.08 -4.86 -15.15
N SER A 52 -13.32 -3.89 -14.26
CA SER A 52 -12.26 -3.02 -13.75
C SER A 52 -11.15 -3.84 -13.08
N GLY A 53 -9.90 -3.40 -13.25
CA GLY A 53 -8.71 -4.15 -12.85
C GLY A 53 -8.23 -5.16 -13.89
N GLN A 54 -8.84 -5.18 -15.08
CA GLN A 54 -8.48 -6.08 -16.17
C GLN A 54 -8.42 -5.35 -17.52
N PHE A 55 -7.60 -5.87 -18.45
CA PHE A 55 -7.51 -5.39 -19.82
C PHE A 55 -7.72 -6.53 -20.82
N CYS A 56 -8.18 -6.15 -22.02
CA CYS A 56 -8.44 -7.12 -23.08
C CYS A 56 -7.14 -7.47 -23.81
N PHE A 57 -6.71 -8.72 -23.71
CA PHE A 57 -5.52 -9.25 -24.36
C PHE A 57 -5.90 -10.48 -25.20
N ASN A 58 -5.76 -10.37 -26.53
CA ASN A 58 -6.12 -11.44 -27.48
C ASN A 58 -7.55 -11.98 -27.30
N GLY A 59 -8.50 -11.09 -26.99
CA GLY A 59 -9.89 -11.46 -26.79
C GLY A 59 -10.18 -12.12 -25.44
N LEU A 60 -9.20 -12.13 -24.51
CA LEU A 60 -9.38 -12.58 -23.13
C LEU A 60 -9.11 -11.47 -22.12
N CYS A 61 -9.85 -11.47 -21.02
CA CYS A 61 -9.58 -10.56 -19.92
C CYS A 61 -8.39 -11.04 -19.09
N ALA A 62 -7.35 -10.22 -19.04
CA ALA A 62 -6.17 -10.43 -18.24
C ALA A 62 -6.13 -9.43 -17.08
N LEU A 63 -5.63 -9.88 -15.91
CA LEU A 63 -5.41 -9.01 -14.76
C LEU A 63 -4.42 -7.89 -15.10
N GLY A 64 -4.73 -6.69 -14.62
CA GLY A 64 -3.94 -5.49 -14.82
C GLY A 64 -4.63 -4.48 -15.75
N CYS A 65 -3.84 -3.54 -16.24
CA CYS A 65 -4.34 -2.40 -16.99
C CYS A 65 -3.31 -1.94 -18.03
N THR A 66 -3.80 -1.30 -19.09
CA THR A 66 -2.96 -0.58 -20.07
C THR A 66 -3.29 0.90 -20.11
N SER A 67 -4.37 1.32 -19.45
CA SER A 67 -4.82 2.69 -19.31
C SER A 67 -5.77 2.84 -18.12
N ASN A 68 -6.04 4.07 -17.68
CA ASN A 68 -7.02 4.34 -16.62
C ASN A 68 -8.44 3.86 -16.94
N ALA A 69 -8.78 3.67 -18.23
CA ALA A 69 -10.07 3.13 -18.63
C ALA A 69 -10.27 1.67 -18.19
N ASN A 70 -9.19 0.96 -17.85
CA ASN A 70 -9.25 -0.39 -17.29
C ASN A 70 -9.50 -0.39 -15.78
N CYS A 71 -9.41 0.75 -15.10
CA CYS A 71 -9.50 0.86 -13.65
C CYS A 71 -10.84 1.45 -13.20
N ARG A 72 -11.15 1.32 -11.91
CA ARG A 72 -12.30 2.04 -11.32
C ARG A 72 -12.02 3.55 -11.34
N SER A 73 -13.06 4.37 -11.21
CA SER A 73 -12.93 5.85 -11.24
C SER A 73 -12.10 6.44 -10.10
N ASP A 74 -11.96 5.70 -9.00
CA ASP A 74 -11.12 5.99 -7.83
C ASP A 74 -9.74 5.33 -7.93
N GLN A 75 -9.35 4.88 -9.12
CA GLN A 75 -8.10 4.19 -9.39
C GLN A 75 -7.41 4.75 -10.64
N TYR A 76 -6.10 4.56 -10.73
CA TYR A 76 -5.31 4.83 -11.92
C TYR A 76 -4.51 3.59 -12.30
N CYS A 77 -4.14 3.49 -13.56
CA CYS A 77 -3.27 2.45 -14.06
C CYS A 77 -1.81 2.87 -13.92
N ASP A 78 -0.99 2.11 -13.20
CA ASP A 78 0.45 2.33 -13.20
C ASP A 78 1.09 1.76 -14.46
N THR A 79 0.98 2.51 -15.56
CA THR A 79 1.50 2.09 -16.87
C THR A 79 3.03 2.03 -16.93
N GLU A 80 3.73 2.61 -15.95
CA GLU A 80 5.19 2.65 -15.89
C GLU A 80 5.78 1.62 -14.93
N GLY A 81 5.03 1.21 -13.89
CA GLY A 81 5.42 0.15 -12.95
C GLY A 81 4.77 -1.19 -13.26
N ASP A 82 3.91 -1.67 -12.36
CA ASP A 82 3.40 -3.05 -12.37
C ASP A 82 2.25 -3.32 -13.34
N ARG A 83 1.73 -2.28 -14.02
CA ARG A 83 0.53 -2.36 -14.88
C ARG A 83 -0.69 -2.90 -14.12
N LEU A 84 -0.82 -2.58 -12.84
CA LEU A 84 -2.02 -2.83 -12.05
C LEU A 84 -2.76 -1.52 -11.76
N CYS A 85 -4.03 -1.66 -11.39
CA CYS A 85 -4.85 -0.54 -10.95
C CYS A 85 -4.57 -0.24 -9.47
N HIS A 86 -4.17 0.99 -9.19
CA HIS A 86 -3.87 1.50 -7.85
C HIS A 86 -4.89 2.56 -7.46
N ASN A 87 -5.21 2.66 -6.17
CA ASN A 87 -6.14 3.68 -5.71
C ASN A 87 -5.54 5.08 -5.86
N THR A 88 -6.36 6.05 -6.29
CA THR A 88 -5.96 7.47 -6.36
C THR A 88 -5.86 8.13 -4.99
N ALA A 89 -6.38 7.46 -3.95
CA ALA A 89 -6.26 7.86 -2.57
C ALA A 89 -5.86 6.67 -1.70
N VAL A 90 -4.98 6.92 -0.74
CA VAL A 90 -4.58 5.94 0.26
C VAL A 90 -5.54 6.03 1.45
N PRO A 91 -6.18 4.93 1.87
CA PRO A 91 -6.94 4.90 3.11
C PRO A 91 -6.05 5.21 4.31
N THR A 92 -6.42 6.24 5.06
CA THR A 92 -5.76 6.61 6.31
C THR A 92 -6.48 5.96 7.49
N CYS A 93 -5.77 5.78 8.60
CA CYS A 93 -6.30 5.17 9.81
C CYS A 93 -5.69 5.80 11.06
N ASN A 94 -6.43 5.76 12.16
CA ASN A 94 -5.92 6.06 13.51
C ASN A 94 -5.84 4.78 14.34
N VAL A 95 -6.73 3.83 14.08
CA VAL A 95 -6.78 2.52 14.75
C VAL A 95 -6.96 1.39 13.74
N ALA A 96 -6.62 0.17 14.13
CA ALA A 96 -6.75 -1.00 13.26
C ALA A 96 -8.19 -1.21 12.72
N GLY A 97 -9.20 -0.80 13.49
CA GLY A 97 -10.61 -0.89 13.09
C GLY A 97 -11.03 0.06 11.96
N ASP A 98 -10.18 1.02 11.59
CA ASP A 98 -10.43 1.92 10.45
C ASP A 98 -10.10 1.25 9.11
N CYS A 99 -9.38 0.14 9.14
CA CYS A 99 -8.89 -0.57 7.95
C CYS A 99 -9.81 -1.72 7.54
N ALA A 100 -9.71 -2.13 6.26
CA ALA A 100 -10.46 -3.27 5.77
C ALA A 100 -10.06 -4.57 6.52
N GLU A 101 -10.91 -5.59 6.45
CA GLU A 101 -10.59 -6.90 7.02
C GLU A 101 -9.22 -7.39 6.50
N GLN A 102 -8.42 -7.95 7.40
CA GLN A 102 -7.03 -8.41 7.14
C GLN A 102 -5.99 -7.31 6.88
N GLN A 103 -6.33 -6.03 7.06
CA GLN A 103 -5.36 -4.94 7.09
C GLN A 103 -5.06 -4.52 8.53
N ILE A 104 -3.89 -3.91 8.72
CA ILE A 104 -3.48 -3.27 9.96
C ILE A 104 -3.27 -1.79 9.71
N CYS A 105 -3.48 -1.00 10.76
CA CYS A 105 -3.11 0.40 10.75
C CYS A 105 -1.63 0.52 11.12
N THR A 106 -0.80 0.89 10.15
CA THR A 106 0.63 1.12 10.36
C THR A 106 0.90 2.58 10.03
N ALA A 107 1.50 3.33 10.96
CA ALA A 107 1.91 4.73 10.76
C ALA A 107 0.86 5.68 10.13
N GLY A 108 -0.43 5.42 10.34
CA GLY A 108 -1.53 6.26 9.87
C GLY A 108 -2.16 5.83 8.54
N PHE A 109 -1.80 4.67 7.99
CA PHE A 109 -2.39 4.10 6.77
C PHE A 109 -2.70 2.61 6.91
N CYS A 110 -3.67 2.16 6.12
CA CYS A 110 -4.05 0.77 6.08
C CYS A 110 -3.10 -0.02 5.16
N SER A 111 -2.42 -1.01 5.74
CA SER A 111 -1.52 -1.91 5.02
C SER A 111 -1.85 -3.36 5.29
N THR A 112 -1.42 -4.25 4.41
CA THR A 112 -1.41 -5.68 4.71
C THR A 112 -0.40 -5.96 5.82
N PRO A 113 -0.69 -6.88 6.76
CA PRO A 113 0.26 -7.31 7.76
C PRO A 113 1.59 -7.69 7.12
N PRO A 114 2.72 -7.18 7.63
CA PRO A 114 4.02 -7.49 7.07
C PRO A 114 4.28 -9.00 7.15
N PRO A 115 4.87 -9.61 6.10
CA PRO A 115 5.24 -11.02 6.15
C PRO A 115 6.26 -11.26 7.28
N GLN A 116 6.34 -12.51 7.75
CA GLN A 116 7.32 -12.94 8.76
C GLN A 116 8.71 -13.14 8.12
N THR A 117 9.24 -12.10 7.46
CA THR A 117 10.54 -12.10 6.80
C THR A 117 11.52 -11.23 7.56
N THR A 118 12.74 -11.73 7.76
CA THR A 118 13.85 -10.94 8.30
C THR A 118 14.37 -9.97 7.24
N CYS A 119 14.51 -8.69 7.61
CA CYS A 119 15.06 -7.65 6.76
C CYS A 119 16.13 -6.83 7.51
N ASP A 120 16.89 -6.00 6.78
CA ASP A 120 17.96 -5.16 7.35
C ASP A 120 17.61 -3.66 7.25
N PRO A 121 17.26 -3.00 8.37
CA PRO A 121 16.87 -1.59 8.36
C PRO A 121 18.04 -0.66 7.99
N ASP A 122 19.29 -1.05 8.23
CA ASP A 122 20.47 -0.24 7.86
C ASP A 122 20.67 -0.19 6.35
N LYS A 123 20.03 -1.08 5.60
CA LYS A 123 20.08 -1.13 4.13
C LYS A 123 18.87 -0.47 3.48
N ALA A 124 17.85 -0.08 4.23
CA ALA A 124 16.64 0.57 3.72
C ALA A 124 16.94 1.83 2.87
N PRO A 125 17.86 2.74 3.24
CA PRO A 125 18.19 3.90 2.41
C PRO A 125 18.79 3.55 1.04
N SER A 126 19.40 2.38 0.92
CA SER A 126 19.97 1.87 -0.35
C SER A 126 18.98 1.02 -1.14
N GLY A 127 17.80 0.74 -0.57
CA GLY A 127 16.79 -0.17 -1.09
C GLY A 127 17.18 -1.65 -1.12
N ASN A 128 18.34 -2.01 -0.56
CA ASN A 128 18.84 -3.39 -0.49
C ASN A 128 18.55 -4.03 0.88
N ASP A 129 17.39 -3.74 1.45
CA ASP A 129 16.94 -4.17 2.78
C ASP A 129 16.35 -5.59 2.83
N ASN A 130 16.43 -6.33 1.73
CA ASN A 130 15.79 -7.64 1.52
C ASN A 130 14.25 -7.60 1.51
N CYS A 131 13.65 -6.41 1.44
CA CYS A 131 12.23 -6.26 1.17
C CYS A 131 11.98 -6.16 -0.34
N ASP A 132 10.79 -6.56 -0.78
CA ASP A 132 10.36 -6.34 -2.16
C ASP A 132 10.35 -4.85 -2.53
N SER A 133 10.16 -4.55 -3.82
CA SER A 133 10.20 -3.18 -4.35
C SER A 133 9.14 -2.24 -3.75
N ARG A 134 8.09 -2.76 -3.13
CA ARG A 134 6.97 -1.99 -2.54
C ARG A 134 7.01 -1.91 -1.02
N SER A 135 8.01 -2.55 -0.43
CA SER A 135 8.12 -2.66 1.01
C SER A 135 9.44 -2.10 1.49
N VAL A 136 9.45 -1.48 2.67
CA VAL A 136 10.66 -0.95 3.30
C VAL A 136 10.81 -1.60 4.67
N CYS A 137 12.04 -1.93 5.02
CA CYS A 137 12.36 -2.54 6.31
C CYS A 137 12.30 -1.51 7.43
N PHE A 138 11.50 -1.79 8.47
CA PHE A 138 11.47 -1.02 9.70
C PHE A 138 11.70 -1.91 10.90
N ASP A 139 12.44 -1.38 11.87
CA ASP A 139 12.47 -1.93 13.22
C ASP A 139 11.35 -1.27 14.04
N GLU A 140 10.32 -2.04 14.38
CA GLU A 140 9.20 -1.53 15.17
C GLU A 140 9.53 -1.38 16.66
N GLY A 141 10.73 -1.79 17.11
CA GLY A 141 11.40 -1.42 18.38
C GLY A 141 10.71 -1.75 19.71
N ASP A 142 9.39 -1.59 19.83
CA ASP A 142 8.67 -1.49 21.10
C ASP A 142 7.28 -2.18 21.10
N HIS A 143 6.85 -2.83 20.01
CA HIS A 143 5.53 -3.49 19.92
C HIS A 143 5.52 -5.01 20.14
N GLY A 144 6.46 -5.53 20.94
CA GLY A 144 6.46 -6.95 21.35
C GLY A 144 7.00 -7.93 20.31
N ASN A 145 7.60 -7.44 19.21
CA ASN A 145 8.29 -8.25 18.22
C ASN A 145 9.67 -7.65 17.93
N PRO A 146 10.77 -8.30 18.35
CA PRO A 146 12.12 -7.71 18.34
C PRO A 146 12.83 -7.82 16.99
N MET A 147 12.09 -8.01 15.88
CA MET A 147 12.69 -8.26 14.58
C MET A 147 12.18 -7.26 13.55
N PRO A 148 13.09 -6.61 12.80
CA PRO A 148 12.71 -5.75 11.68
C PRO A 148 11.87 -6.50 10.65
N ARG A 149 10.87 -5.81 10.08
CA ARG A 149 9.92 -6.38 9.11
C ARG A 149 9.76 -5.49 7.89
N CYS A 150 9.40 -6.13 6.77
CA CYS A 150 9.09 -5.45 5.53
C CYS A 150 7.66 -4.93 5.57
N HIS A 151 7.49 -3.61 5.68
CA HIS A 151 6.17 -2.98 5.62
C HIS A 151 5.87 -2.56 4.20
N THR A 152 4.75 -3.03 3.66
CA THR A 152 4.29 -2.63 2.33
C THR A 152 3.67 -1.24 2.39
N PHE A 153 4.03 -0.40 1.42
CA PHE A 153 3.52 0.95 1.29
C PHE A 153 2.59 1.07 0.09
N PRO A 154 1.61 1.98 0.17
CA PRO A 154 0.73 2.24 -0.96
C PRO A 154 1.52 2.90 -2.10
N ALA A 155 1.08 2.66 -3.33
CA ALA A 155 1.65 3.33 -4.50
C ALA A 155 1.39 4.85 -4.47
N CYS A 156 2.28 5.64 -5.05
CA CYS A 156 2.08 7.07 -5.26
C CYS A 156 0.96 7.32 -6.25
N ALA A 157 0.18 8.38 -6.08
CA ALA A 157 -0.78 8.80 -7.11
C ALA A 157 -0.07 9.10 -8.45
N ALA A 158 -0.84 9.14 -9.54
CA ALA A 158 -0.32 9.37 -10.89
C ALA A 158 0.47 10.70 -11.05
N ASP A 159 0.13 11.71 -10.24
CA ASP A 159 0.82 13.00 -10.16
C ASP A 159 2.05 12.98 -9.24
N LYS A 160 2.45 11.80 -8.77
CA LYS A 160 3.55 11.55 -7.83
C LYS A 160 3.31 12.17 -6.45
N THR A 161 2.07 12.42 -6.08
CA THR A 161 1.71 12.86 -4.74
C THR A 161 1.34 11.70 -3.85
N CYS A 162 1.47 11.92 -2.54
CA CYS A 162 1.05 11.00 -1.51
C CYS A 162 0.16 11.74 -0.51
N PRO A 163 -0.92 11.12 -0.01
CA PRO A 163 -1.72 11.71 1.05
C PRO A 163 -0.85 11.92 2.30
N THR A 164 -0.73 13.16 2.75
CA THR A 164 0.06 13.47 3.94
C THR A 164 -0.57 12.91 5.22
N GLY A 165 -1.89 12.67 5.24
CA GLY A 165 -2.56 12.03 6.36
C GLY A 165 -2.23 12.67 7.72
N THR A 166 -2.04 11.85 8.74
CA THR A 166 -1.67 12.28 10.10
C THR A 166 -0.17 12.36 10.35
N SER A 167 0.63 11.71 9.49
CA SER A 167 2.06 11.48 9.74
C SER A 167 2.98 12.15 8.72
N GLY A 168 2.44 12.60 7.59
CA GLY A 168 3.18 13.05 6.41
C GLY A 168 3.49 11.89 5.46
N ALA A 169 3.74 12.21 4.20
CA ALA A 169 4.14 11.25 3.18
C ALA A 169 4.82 11.94 1.99
N ILE A 170 5.82 11.29 1.42
CA ILE A 170 6.46 11.67 0.17
C ILE A 170 6.48 10.48 -0.79
N CYS A 171 6.28 10.74 -2.09
CA CYS A 171 6.42 9.70 -3.10
C CYS A 171 7.88 9.31 -3.29
N ASN A 172 8.18 8.01 -3.27
CA ASN A 172 9.45 7.47 -3.69
C ASN A 172 9.61 7.53 -5.22
N ASP A 173 9.88 8.71 -5.77
CA ASP A 173 10.22 8.88 -7.20
C ASP A 173 11.74 8.81 -7.40
N GLY A 174 12.33 7.68 -7.01
CA GLY A 174 13.79 7.45 -7.07
C GLY A 174 14.59 7.97 -5.88
N LEU A 175 13.94 8.25 -4.74
CA LEU A 175 14.58 8.71 -3.50
C LEU A 175 15.32 7.55 -2.80
N ILE A 176 14.69 6.39 -2.76
CA ILE A 176 15.27 5.11 -2.35
C ILE A 176 15.47 4.27 -3.62
N PRO A 177 16.73 3.97 -4.00
CA PRO A 177 17.02 3.12 -5.15
C PRO A 177 16.33 1.75 -5.04
N ASN A 178 16.08 1.09 -6.17
CA ASN A 178 15.49 -0.28 -6.22
C ASN A 178 14.09 -0.43 -5.61
N LYS A 179 13.46 0.64 -5.13
CA LYS A 179 12.07 0.66 -4.68
C LYS A 179 11.19 1.32 -5.73
N GLU A 180 9.95 0.86 -5.82
CA GLU A 180 8.91 1.40 -6.70
C GLU A 180 8.41 2.76 -6.20
N LYS A 181 7.52 3.39 -6.98
CA LYS A 181 6.83 4.62 -6.59
C LYS A 181 5.81 4.33 -5.50
N ILE A 182 6.30 4.23 -4.27
CA ILE A 182 5.53 4.04 -3.04
C ILE A 182 5.55 5.29 -2.17
N CYS A 183 4.50 5.51 -1.39
CA CYS A 183 4.43 6.60 -0.43
C CYS A 183 5.23 6.27 0.82
N LEU A 184 6.35 6.94 1.01
CA LEU A 184 7.19 6.87 2.20
C LEU A 184 6.54 7.68 3.32
N ILE A 185 5.85 6.98 4.21
CA ILE A 185 5.05 7.62 5.27
C ILE A 185 5.96 8.12 6.40
N GLY A 186 5.61 9.27 6.95
CA GLY A 186 6.44 9.95 7.94
C GLY A 186 7.68 10.62 7.35
N MET A 187 7.95 10.45 6.05
CA MET A 187 9.11 11.02 5.38
C MET A 187 8.74 12.25 4.58
N CYS A 188 9.74 13.11 4.36
CA CYS A 188 9.59 14.35 3.63
C CYS A 188 10.93 14.79 3.05
N ASP A 189 10.90 15.54 1.95
CA ASP A 189 12.02 16.39 1.53
C ASP A 189 11.75 17.87 1.84
N THR A 190 10.48 18.24 2.04
CA THR A 190 9.99 19.60 2.17
C THR A 190 8.78 19.61 3.10
N VAL A 191 8.45 20.77 3.65
CA VAL A 191 7.34 20.90 4.60
C VAL A 191 5.98 20.57 4.00
N SER A 192 5.81 20.66 2.68
CA SER A 192 4.55 20.31 2.00
C SER A 192 4.19 18.83 2.08
N HIS A 193 5.16 17.96 2.40
CA HIS A 193 4.94 16.53 2.60
C HIS A 193 4.49 16.19 4.02
N CYS A 194 4.44 17.16 4.93
CA CYS A 194 4.04 16.96 6.32
C CYS A 194 2.64 17.52 6.61
N PRO A 195 1.98 17.07 7.70
CA PRO A 195 0.74 17.69 8.16
C PRO A 195 0.94 19.18 8.47
N ALA A 196 -0.15 19.94 8.47
CA ALA A 196 -0.09 21.36 8.77
C ALA A 196 0.58 21.63 10.13
N ASN A 197 1.44 22.64 10.17
CA ASN A 197 2.23 23.06 11.34
C ASN A 197 3.34 22.09 11.79
N TRP A 198 3.60 21.01 11.05
CA TRP A 198 4.75 20.14 11.29
C TRP A 198 5.99 20.69 10.59
N ALA A 199 7.17 20.24 11.01
CA ALA A 199 8.45 20.52 10.37
C ALA A 199 8.91 19.31 9.54
N CYS A 200 9.67 19.55 8.47
CA CYS A 200 10.41 18.51 7.79
C CYS A 200 11.86 18.53 8.27
N VAL A 201 12.24 17.53 9.08
CA VAL A 201 13.53 17.49 9.80
C VAL A 201 14.47 16.50 9.13
N ARG A 202 15.61 16.98 8.67
CA ARG A 202 16.67 16.13 8.08
C ARG A 202 17.76 15.86 9.11
N GLY A 203 18.30 14.64 9.11
CA GLY A 203 19.37 14.22 10.03
C GLY A 203 20.65 15.02 9.81
N LEU A 204 21.08 15.07 8.55
CA LEU A 204 22.18 15.87 8.03
C LEU A 204 21.65 16.80 6.94
N GLN A 205 22.32 17.95 6.73
CA GLN A 205 21.96 18.86 5.64
C GLN A 205 22.09 18.22 4.23
N THR A 206 22.91 17.17 4.12
CA THR A 206 23.11 16.41 2.89
C THR A 206 22.05 15.35 2.64
N ASP A 207 21.21 15.04 3.63
CA ASP A 207 20.20 14.00 3.49
C ASP A 207 19.11 14.48 2.52
N VAL A 208 18.76 13.62 1.58
CA VAL A 208 17.68 13.88 0.61
C VAL A 208 16.32 13.76 1.30
N LEU A 209 16.19 12.78 2.19
CA LEU A 209 14.99 12.49 2.96
C LEU A 209 15.17 12.94 4.42
N GLY A 210 14.14 13.52 4.98
CA GLY A 210 13.94 13.78 6.40
C GLY A 210 12.66 13.12 6.90
N PHE A 211 12.30 13.48 8.13
CA PHE A 211 11.13 12.98 8.84
C PHE A 211 10.20 14.14 9.20
N CYS A 212 8.90 13.90 9.08
CA CYS A 212 7.89 14.84 9.54
C CYS A 212 7.85 14.87 11.06
N SER A 213 8.04 16.05 11.65
CA SER A 213 8.10 16.28 13.08
C SER A 213 6.91 17.12 13.56
N PRO A 214 6.14 16.67 14.58
CA PRO A 214 5.03 17.44 15.16
C PRO A 214 5.49 18.67 15.96
N LYS A 215 6.80 18.91 16.09
CA LYS A 215 7.39 20.03 16.83
C LYS A 215 7.14 20.04 18.35
N THR A 216 6.48 19.01 18.87
CA THR A 216 6.17 18.84 20.31
C THR A 216 7.37 18.29 21.07
N ALA A 217 7.34 18.37 22.41
CA ALA A 217 8.41 17.80 23.23
C ALA A 217 8.68 16.32 22.88
N GLY A 218 9.96 15.96 22.76
CA GLY A 218 10.43 14.63 22.33
C GLY A 218 10.43 14.39 20.82
N ALA A 219 9.85 15.29 20.01
CA ALA A 219 9.86 15.15 18.56
C ALA A 219 11.26 15.42 17.97
N PRO A 220 11.63 14.78 16.85
CA PRO A 220 12.93 15.02 16.21
C PRO A 220 13.05 16.47 15.74
N CYS A 221 14.25 17.04 15.84
CA CYS A 221 14.56 18.40 15.39
C CYS A 221 16.01 18.49 14.87
N ALA A 222 16.27 19.40 13.93
CA ALA A 222 17.63 19.74 13.49
C ALA A 222 18.05 21.14 13.98
N SER A 223 17.07 21.98 14.32
CA SER A 223 17.25 23.34 14.80
C SER A 223 16.13 23.76 15.76
N ALA A 224 16.35 24.84 16.49
CA ALA A 224 15.34 25.43 17.38
C ALA A 224 14.00 25.73 16.68
N ALA A 225 14.03 26.16 15.41
CA ALA A 225 12.85 26.50 14.64
C ALA A 225 11.91 25.30 14.36
N ASP A 226 12.45 24.09 14.44
CA ASP A 226 11.71 22.83 14.27
C ASP A 226 10.86 22.51 15.52
N CYS A 227 10.99 23.26 16.60
CA CYS A 227 10.29 23.03 17.86
C CYS A 227 9.31 24.17 18.19
N LEU A 228 8.15 23.84 18.76
CA LEU A 228 7.21 24.87 19.27
C LEU A 228 7.82 25.64 20.45
N SER A 229 8.66 24.99 21.23
CA SER A 229 9.39 25.60 22.35
C SER A 229 10.56 26.48 21.91
N ASN A 230 10.90 26.49 20.61
CA ASN A 230 12.11 27.09 20.08
C ASN A 230 13.41 26.55 20.75
N ASN A 231 13.37 25.31 21.23
CA ASN A 231 14.51 24.65 21.86
C ASN A 231 14.68 23.21 21.30
N CYS A 232 15.79 23.00 20.59
CA CYS A 232 16.19 21.70 20.07
C CYS A 232 17.42 21.21 20.82
N TYR A 233 17.27 20.17 21.62
CA TYR A 233 18.38 19.54 22.33
C TYR A 233 19.08 18.54 21.41
N GLN A 234 20.30 18.85 20.99
CA GLN A 234 21.17 17.97 20.21
C GLN A 234 22.24 17.36 21.12
N PRO A 235 22.17 16.05 21.45
CA PRO A 235 23.19 15.39 22.25
C PRO A 235 24.58 15.45 21.58
N ILE A 236 24.58 15.45 20.25
CA ILE A 236 25.75 15.59 19.40
C ILE A 236 25.45 16.70 18.40
N ALA A 237 26.26 17.77 18.41
CA ALA A 237 26.07 18.90 17.51
C ALA A 237 26.11 18.47 16.04
N GLY A 238 25.11 18.91 15.26
CA GLY A 238 24.99 18.59 13.84
C GLY A 238 24.27 17.27 13.51
N LEU A 239 23.80 16.52 14.52
CA LEU A 239 22.88 15.40 14.32
C LEU A 239 21.44 15.78 14.70
N VAL A 240 20.48 14.93 14.36
CA VAL A 240 19.10 15.06 14.84
C VAL A 240 19.09 15.07 16.37
N GLY A 241 18.40 16.07 16.92
CA GLY A 241 18.10 16.24 18.33
C GLY A 241 16.61 16.02 18.61
N PHE A 242 16.20 16.42 19.81
CA PHE A 242 14.82 16.32 20.27
C PHE A 242 14.32 17.66 20.81
N CYS A 243 13.08 18.02 20.49
CA CYS A 243 12.43 19.21 21.03
C CYS A 243 12.25 19.08 22.55
N GLN A 244 12.53 20.15 23.29
CA GLN A 244 12.33 20.24 24.74
C GLN A 244 11.35 21.35 25.11
#